data_AF-A0A8H5EZ55-F1
#
_entry.id   AF-A0A8H5EZ55-F1
#
_cell.length_a   1.000
_cell.length_b   1.000
_cell.length_c   1.000
_cell.angle_alpha   90.00
_cell.angle_beta   90.00
_cell.angle_gamma   90.00
#
_symmetry.space_group_name_H-M   'P 1'
#
loop_
_entity.id
_entity.type
_entity.pdbx_description
1 polymer ?
#
loop_
_entity_poly.entity_id
_entity_poly.type
_entity_poly.pdbx_seq_one_letter_code
_entity_poly.pdbx_strand_id
1 'polypeptide(L)'
;MSASPPSSSGPSTSRSQEFWFDDGSIILQVEMTQFRVHRAIICANSVVFRDMHELSEPGDRETANGCPVVVLHGDIAVDWNNLLWYMYFPARASKRAEHLAFPLVVSLLRLGKKYQFSDIWALALHTVRVQVPVNELESWDFVLDDDIPFHSDDTHIPGYWLADHEIDLLNIAVEHDIKTILPIAYYLCTHRYSLVRVLVEKHRILSGTGSKVDGALSTVHPDALKTLLVGRQKLQSAYSITRSP
;
A
#
# COMPACT_ATOMS: atom_id res chain seq x y z
N MET A 1 8.94 34.96 43.59
CA MET A 1 9.38 34.67 42.20
C MET A 1 8.71 33.38 41.80
N SER A 2 7.64 33.44 41.01
CA SER A 2 6.81 32.28 40.67
C SER A 2 7.49 31.51 39.52
N ALA A 3 7.76 30.23 39.73
CA ALA A 3 8.28 29.35 38.69
C ALA A 3 7.17 29.02 37.69
N SER A 4 7.42 29.25 36.41
CA SER A 4 6.55 28.81 35.32
C SER A 4 6.57 27.28 35.21
N PRO A 5 5.44 26.63 34.86
CA PRO A 5 5.40 25.19 34.69
C PRO A 5 6.18 24.77 33.42
N PRO A 6 6.75 23.56 33.38
CA PRO A 6 7.43 23.05 32.19
C PRO A 6 6.40 22.89 31.06
N SER A 7 6.64 23.55 29.93
CA SER A 7 5.91 23.32 28.70
C SER A 7 6.10 21.86 28.30
N SER A 8 5.02 21.09 28.32
CA SER A 8 4.95 19.71 27.85
C SER A 8 5.32 19.68 26.37
N SER A 9 6.57 19.31 26.06
CA SER A 9 7.02 19.02 24.71
C SER A 9 6.37 17.71 24.26
N GLY A 10 5.21 17.81 23.62
CA GLY A 10 4.66 16.70 22.84
C GLY A 10 5.65 16.25 21.76
N PRO A 11 5.47 15.03 21.20
CA PRO A 11 6.37 14.51 20.19
C PRO A 11 6.45 15.48 19.00
N SER A 12 7.67 15.82 18.58
CA SER A 12 7.91 16.86 17.57
C SER A 12 7.55 16.35 16.17
N THR A 13 6.46 16.82 15.60
CA THR A 13 6.03 16.52 14.23
C THR A 13 6.92 17.23 13.19
N SER A 14 7.14 16.58 12.05
CA SER A 14 7.90 17.09 10.90
C SER A 14 6.97 17.51 9.75
N ARG A 15 7.41 18.46 8.92
CA ARG A 15 6.65 18.91 7.74
C ARG A 15 7.09 18.13 6.51
N SER A 16 6.15 17.70 5.68
CA SER A 16 6.46 17.15 4.36
C SER A 16 7.18 18.20 3.50
N GLN A 17 8.26 17.82 2.83
CA GLN A 17 8.97 18.70 1.91
C GLN A 17 8.24 18.83 0.57
N GLU A 18 7.49 17.80 0.17
CA GLU A 18 6.80 17.74 -1.12
C GLU A 18 5.40 18.36 -1.04
N PHE A 19 4.69 18.17 0.06
CA PHE A 19 3.30 18.60 0.24
C PHE A 19 3.17 19.58 1.41
N TRP A 20 3.77 20.74 1.22
CA TRP A 20 3.63 21.88 2.12
C TRP A 20 3.33 23.15 1.32
N PHE A 21 2.05 23.36 1.04
CA PHE A 21 1.60 24.50 0.24
C PHE A 21 1.38 25.74 1.12
N ASP A 22 1.88 26.90 0.69
CA ASP A 22 1.76 28.15 1.42
C ASP A 22 0.30 28.65 1.52
N ASP A 23 -0.51 28.34 0.50
CA ASP A 23 -1.95 28.56 0.41
C ASP A 23 -2.79 27.37 0.89
N GLY A 24 -2.13 26.34 1.46
CA GLY A 24 -2.82 25.17 1.98
C GLY A 24 -3.77 25.51 3.13
N SER A 25 -4.98 24.96 3.04
CA SER A 25 -6.14 25.29 3.87
C SER A 25 -6.56 24.16 4.83
N ILE A 26 -5.80 23.06 4.86
CA ILE A 26 -5.90 22.00 5.86
C ILE A 26 -4.51 21.38 6.12
N ILE A 27 -4.23 21.01 7.36
CA ILE A 27 -3.05 20.22 7.72
C ILE A 27 -3.51 18.81 8.08
N LEU A 28 -3.01 17.82 7.36
CA LEU A 28 -3.20 16.41 7.67
C LEU A 28 -1.99 15.94 8.45
N GLN A 29 -2.19 15.46 9.68
CA GLN A 29 -1.14 14.87 10.49
C GLN A 29 -1.27 13.35 10.46
N VAL A 30 -0.24 12.70 9.96
CA VAL A 30 -0.14 11.24 9.84
C VAL A 30 1.18 10.83 10.46
N GLU A 31 1.14 9.95 11.46
CA GLU A 31 2.33 9.61 12.26
C GLU A 31 3.02 10.88 12.78
N MET A 32 4.31 11.04 12.47
CA MET A 32 5.14 12.19 12.81
C MET A 32 5.31 13.17 11.62
N THR A 33 4.46 13.08 10.60
CA THR A 33 4.54 13.90 9.38
C THR A 33 3.26 14.71 9.18
N GLN A 34 3.41 15.99 8.86
CA GLN A 34 2.34 16.92 8.55
C GLN A 34 2.38 17.30 7.07
N PHE A 35 1.22 17.23 6.43
CA PHE A 35 0.99 17.61 5.04
C PHE A 35 0.07 18.82 5.03
N ARG A 36 0.55 19.96 4.52
CA ARG A 36 -0.27 21.17 4.40
C ARG A 36 -0.80 21.25 2.97
N VAL A 37 -2.09 20.98 2.78
CA VAL A 37 -2.73 20.74 1.48
C VAL A 37 -4.01 21.55 1.30
N HIS A 38 -4.62 21.45 0.12
CA HIS A 38 -5.84 22.17 -0.24
C HIS A 38 -7.04 21.33 0.14
N ARG A 39 -7.84 21.86 1.06
CA ARG A 39 -9.06 21.20 1.52
C ARG A 39 -10.01 20.90 0.36
N ALA A 40 -10.16 21.84 -0.56
CA ALA A 40 -11.03 21.67 -1.73
C ALA A 40 -10.66 20.44 -2.56
N ILE A 41 -9.37 20.15 -2.74
CA ILE A 41 -8.88 18.99 -3.51
C ILE A 41 -9.24 17.68 -2.78
N ILE A 42 -9.02 17.61 -1.47
CA ILE A 42 -9.33 16.41 -0.68
C ILE A 42 -10.84 16.16 -0.65
N CYS A 43 -11.65 17.17 -0.31
CA CYS A 43 -13.11 17.03 -0.21
C CYS A 43 -13.79 16.76 -1.57
N ALA A 44 -13.23 17.25 -2.67
CA ALA A 44 -13.75 16.95 -4.00
C ALA A 44 -13.69 15.45 -4.32
N ASN A 45 -12.66 14.76 -3.83
CA ASN A 45 -12.40 13.37 -4.16
C ASN A 45 -12.81 12.38 -3.05
N SER A 46 -13.05 12.83 -1.81
CA SER A 46 -13.46 11.98 -0.69
C SER A 46 -14.76 12.45 -0.05
N VAL A 47 -15.72 11.53 0.04
CA VAL A 47 -16.98 11.75 0.79
C VAL A 47 -16.70 11.89 2.28
N VAL A 48 -15.84 11.03 2.84
CA VAL A 48 -15.49 11.08 4.28
C VAL A 48 -14.93 12.44 4.69
N PHE A 49 -14.02 13.03 3.90
CA PHE A 49 -13.47 14.35 4.21
C PHE A 49 -14.47 15.50 3.97
N ARG A 50 -15.48 15.29 3.13
CA ARG A 50 -16.58 16.24 2.94
C ARG A 50 -17.47 16.26 4.17
N ASP A 51 -17.90 15.09 4.62
CA ASP A 51 -18.80 14.92 5.77
C ASP A 51 -18.11 15.30 7.08
N MET A 52 -16.84 14.91 7.26
CA MET A 52 -16.04 15.26 8.43
C MET A 52 -15.95 16.78 8.59
N HIS A 53 -16.00 17.55 7.51
CA HIS A 53 -16.03 19.01 7.60
C HIS A 53 -17.36 19.55 8.08
N GLU A 54 -18.47 19.05 7.53
CA GLU A 54 -19.81 19.50 7.87
C GLU A 54 -20.15 19.26 9.35
N LEU A 55 -19.52 18.24 9.94
CA LEU A 55 -19.78 17.81 11.32
C LEU A 55 -18.88 18.46 12.38
N SER A 56 -17.82 19.18 12.03
CA SER A 56 -16.89 19.72 13.02
C SER A 56 -17.17 21.18 13.36
N GLU A 57 -17.56 21.42 14.63
CA GLU A 57 -17.87 22.74 15.16
C GLU A 57 -16.67 23.72 15.05
N PRO A 58 -16.90 25.03 14.86
CA PRO A 58 -15.84 26.01 14.65
C PRO A 58 -14.81 26.15 15.79
N GLY A 59 -15.07 25.58 16.97
CA GLY A 59 -14.24 25.74 18.18
C GLY A 59 -13.37 24.53 18.56
N ASP A 60 -13.63 23.34 18.00
CA ASP A 60 -13.02 22.07 18.45
C ASP A 60 -11.80 21.62 17.61
N ARG A 61 -11.43 22.39 16.58
CA ARG A 61 -10.32 22.00 15.71
C ARG A 61 -9.00 22.52 16.27
N GLU A 62 -8.08 21.60 16.54
CA GLU A 62 -6.69 21.96 16.77
C GLU A 62 -6.18 22.74 15.54
N THR A 63 -5.61 23.92 15.77
CA THR A 63 -5.08 24.75 14.69
C THR A 63 -3.57 24.89 14.82
N ALA A 64 -2.86 24.67 13.72
CA ALA A 64 -1.45 24.99 13.59
C ALA A 64 -1.28 26.02 12.47
N ASN A 65 -0.57 27.11 12.75
CA ASN A 65 -0.41 28.25 11.82
C ASN A 65 -1.73 28.82 11.28
N GLY A 66 -2.79 28.84 12.10
CA GLY A 66 -4.13 29.30 11.68
C GLY A 66 -4.85 28.36 10.71
N CYS A 67 -4.35 27.14 10.51
CA CYS A 67 -4.91 26.13 9.63
C CYS A 67 -5.42 24.94 10.46
N PRO A 68 -6.63 24.40 10.17
CA PRO A 68 -7.15 23.25 10.92
C PRO A 68 -6.28 22.02 10.70
N VAL A 69 -5.94 21.35 11.81
CA VAL A 69 -5.20 20.09 11.84
C VAL A 69 -6.17 18.93 11.98
N VAL A 70 -6.03 17.93 11.10
CA VAL A 70 -6.76 16.66 11.19
C VAL A 70 -5.73 15.56 11.44
N VAL A 71 -5.79 14.96 12.63
CA VAL A 71 -4.92 13.84 13.00
C VAL A 71 -5.55 12.53 12.53
N LEU A 72 -4.84 11.81 11.66
CA LEU A 72 -5.30 10.60 11.00
C LEU A 72 -4.66 9.38 11.65
N HIS A 73 -5.27 8.96 12.76
CA HIS A 73 -4.74 7.85 13.56
C HIS A 73 -4.73 6.52 12.80
N GLY A 74 -3.62 5.80 12.92
CA GLY A 74 -3.42 4.48 12.32
C GLY A 74 -3.14 4.51 10.82
N ASP A 75 -3.00 5.68 10.20
CA ASP A 75 -2.51 5.82 8.84
C ASP A 75 -0.98 5.89 8.78
N ILE A 76 -0.44 5.58 7.61
CA ILE A 76 0.99 5.57 7.31
C ILE A 76 1.33 6.80 6.45
N ALA A 77 2.38 7.54 6.80
CA ALA A 77 2.73 8.78 6.09
C ALA A 77 3.11 8.53 4.62
N VAL A 78 3.74 7.39 4.32
CA VAL A 78 4.09 6.99 2.94
C VAL A 78 2.85 6.81 2.06
N ASP A 79 1.76 6.26 2.60
CA ASP A 79 0.53 6.04 1.86
C ASP A 79 -0.11 7.38 1.48
N TRP A 80 -0.06 8.34 2.40
CA TRP A 80 -0.52 9.71 2.16
C TRP A 80 0.34 10.45 1.14
N ASN A 81 1.66 10.28 1.17
CA ASN A 81 2.54 10.87 0.15
C ASN A 81 2.18 10.35 -1.25
N ASN A 82 1.98 9.04 -1.38
CA ASN A 82 1.59 8.38 -2.62
C ASN A 82 0.23 8.86 -3.14
N LEU A 83 -0.78 8.94 -2.27
CA LEU A 83 -2.11 9.44 -2.62
C LEU A 83 -2.06 10.91 -3.06
N LEU A 84 -1.39 11.77 -2.29
CA LEU A 84 -1.26 13.19 -2.61
C LEU A 84 -0.50 13.41 -3.92
N TRP A 85 0.56 12.63 -4.16
CA TRP A 85 1.28 12.66 -5.44
C TRP A 85 0.36 12.35 -6.62
N TYR A 86 -0.46 11.31 -6.49
CA TYR A 86 -1.43 10.94 -7.52
C TYR A 86 -2.45 12.06 -7.78
N MET A 87 -2.98 12.69 -6.72
CA MET A 87 -3.99 13.75 -6.82
C MET A 87 -3.44 15.07 -7.38
N TYR A 88 -2.24 15.48 -6.95
CA TYR A 88 -1.67 16.79 -7.31
C TYR A 88 -0.90 16.79 -8.63
N PHE A 89 -0.50 15.62 -9.13
CA PHE A 89 0.25 15.49 -10.38
C PHE A 89 -0.47 14.61 -11.42
N PRO A 90 -1.72 14.92 -11.81
CA PRO A 90 -2.54 14.06 -12.67
C PRO A 90 -1.92 13.82 -14.05
N ALA A 91 -1.21 14.80 -14.61
CA ALA A 91 -0.50 14.64 -15.89
C ALA A 91 0.66 13.62 -15.80
N ARG A 92 1.32 13.52 -14.65
CA ARG A 92 2.38 12.52 -14.40
C ARG A 92 1.78 11.14 -14.13
N ALA A 93 0.68 11.09 -13.37
CA ALA A 93 -0.06 9.87 -13.12
C ALA A 93 -0.62 9.27 -14.42
N SER A 94 -1.23 10.10 -15.28
CA SER A 94 -1.81 9.66 -16.56
C SER A 94 -0.75 9.06 -17.49
N LYS A 95 0.44 9.67 -17.61
CA LYS A 95 1.55 9.10 -18.40
C LYS A 95 2.05 7.75 -17.90
N ARG A 96 1.72 7.37 -16.67
CA ARG A 96 2.15 6.14 -16.02
C ARG A 96 0.96 5.25 -15.62
N ALA A 97 -0.25 5.53 -16.09
CA ALA A 97 -1.46 4.85 -15.62
C ALA A 97 -1.42 3.33 -15.84
N GLU A 98 -0.79 2.90 -16.94
CA GLU A 98 -0.58 1.49 -17.29
C GLU A 98 0.57 0.83 -16.52
N HIS A 99 1.40 1.63 -15.85
CA HIS A 99 2.61 1.19 -15.15
C HIS A 99 2.76 1.87 -13.79
N LEU A 100 1.66 2.00 -13.05
CA LEU A 100 1.74 2.48 -11.67
C LEU A 100 2.57 1.48 -10.86
N ALA A 101 3.52 1.97 -10.07
CA ALA A 101 4.34 1.12 -9.22
C ALA A 101 3.46 0.42 -8.19
N PHE A 102 3.76 -0.84 -7.88
CA PHE A 102 2.98 -1.62 -6.93
C PHE A 102 2.76 -0.90 -5.59
N PRO A 103 3.79 -0.33 -4.90
CA PRO A 103 3.60 0.37 -3.64
C PRO A 103 2.62 1.55 -3.71
N LEU A 104 2.61 2.29 -4.83
CA LEU A 104 1.66 3.37 -5.06
C LEU A 104 0.24 2.81 -5.10
N VAL A 105 0.00 1.74 -5.85
CA VAL A 105 -1.34 1.14 -5.96
C VAL A 105 -1.83 0.58 -4.62
N VAL A 106 -0.94 0.01 -3.81
CA VAL A 106 -1.28 -0.42 -2.44
C VAL A 106 -1.82 0.76 -1.62
N SER A 107 -1.10 1.89 -1.63
CA SER A 107 -1.52 3.11 -0.91
C SER A 107 -2.88 3.62 -1.40
N LEU A 108 -3.09 3.65 -2.73
CA LEU A 108 -4.35 4.09 -3.34
C LEU A 108 -5.52 3.16 -2.97
N LEU A 109 -5.30 1.85 -2.91
CA LEU A 109 -6.32 0.88 -2.47
C LEU A 109 -6.70 1.07 -1.00
N ARG A 110 -5.72 1.16 -0.10
CA ARG A 110 -5.95 1.29 1.34
C ARG A 110 -6.68 2.58 1.68
N LEU A 111 -6.10 3.71 1.30
CA LEU A 111 -6.69 5.02 1.61
C LEU A 111 -7.96 5.27 0.81
N GLY A 112 -8.02 4.81 -0.44
CA GLY A 112 -9.20 4.92 -1.28
C GLY A 112 -10.42 4.23 -0.67
N LYS A 113 -10.25 3.05 -0.09
CA LYS A 113 -11.31 2.34 0.64
C LYS A 113 -11.63 3.03 1.97
N LYS A 114 -10.60 3.35 2.78
CA LYS A 114 -10.77 3.92 4.14
C LYS A 114 -11.49 5.27 4.12
N TYR A 115 -11.11 6.15 3.19
CA TYR A 115 -11.64 7.52 3.10
C TYR A 115 -12.61 7.72 1.94
N GLN A 116 -13.04 6.64 1.28
CA GLN A 116 -13.97 6.69 0.15
C GLN A 116 -13.52 7.64 -0.97
N PHE A 117 -12.25 7.53 -1.38
CA PHE A 117 -11.82 8.09 -2.66
C PHE A 117 -12.21 7.12 -3.78
N SER A 118 -13.52 7.06 -4.10
CA SER A 118 -14.11 5.99 -4.90
C SER A 118 -13.47 5.80 -6.28
N ASP A 119 -13.18 6.89 -7.00
CA ASP A 119 -12.57 6.82 -8.33
C ASP A 119 -11.11 6.32 -8.25
N ILE A 120 -10.38 6.79 -7.24
CA ILE A 120 -9.00 6.37 -6.97
C ILE A 120 -8.97 4.88 -6.60
N TRP A 121 -9.90 4.45 -5.75
CA TRP A 121 -10.02 3.04 -5.36
C TRP A 121 -10.37 2.15 -6.54
N ALA A 122 -11.33 2.57 -7.38
CA ALA A 122 -11.74 1.84 -8.56
C ALA A 122 -10.60 1.71 -9.58
N LEU A 123 -9.84 2.79 -9.79
CA LEU A 123 -8.63 2.74 -10.62
C LEU A 123 -7.62 1.76 -10.05
N ALA A 124 -7.28 1.87 -8.77
CA ALA A 124 -6.27 1.02 -8.14
C ALA A 124 -6.67 -0.47 -8.22
N LEU A 125 -7.95 -0.78 -8.01
CA LEU A 125 -8.49 -2.13 -8.18
C LEU A 125 -8.41 -2.62 -9.62
N HIS A 126 -8.70 -1.75 -10.59
CA HIS A 126 -8.55 -2.08 -12.01
C HIS A 126 -7.09 -2.37 -12.35
N THR A 127 -6.15 -1.54 -11.89
CA THR A 127 -4.72 -1.74 -12.13
C THR A 127 -4.25 -3.08 -11.57
N VAL A 128 -4.65 -3.47 -10.36
CA VAL A 128 -4.35 -4.81 -9.80
C VAL A 128 -4.84 -5.95 -10.69
N ARG A 129 -6.03 -5.83 -11.26
CA ARG A 129 -6.61 -6.91 -12.09
C ARG A 129 -5.90 -7.07 -13.43
N VAL A 130 -5.37 -5.97 -13.98
CA VAL A 130 -4.67 -5.99 -15.29
C VAL A 130 -3.19 -6.38 -15.12
N GLN A 131 -2.56 -5.99 -14.01
CA GLN A 131 -1.15 -6.27 -13.71
C GLN A 131 -0.91 -7.68 -13.13
N VAL A 132 -1.94 -8.53 -13.07
CA VAL A 132 -1.82 -9.94 -12.71
C VAL A 132 -2.37 -10.76 -13.88
N PRO A 133 -1.54 -11.58 -14.56
CA PRO A 133 -1.94 -12.32 -15.75
C PRO A 133 -2.87 -13.47 -15.36
N VAL A 134 -4.16 -13.20 -15.17
CA VAL A 134 -5.12 -14.22 -14.68
C VAL A 134 -5.65 -15.18 -15.77
N ASN A 135 -5.53 -14.82 -17.05
CA ASN A 135 -6.24 -15.51 -18.14
C ASN A 135 -5.34 -16.06 -19.27
N GLU A 136 -4.05 -15.78 -19.26
CA GLU A 136 -3.13 -16.18 -20.33
C GLU A 136 -2.07 -17.11 -19.75
N LEU A 137 -2.22 -18.41 -20.00
CA LEU A 137 -1.27 -19.43 -19.53
C LEU A 137 0.14 -19.19 -20.09
N GLU A 138 0.25 -18.71 -21.34
CA GLU A 138 1.53 -18.37 -21.98
C GLU A 138 2.27 -17.24 -21.26
N SER A 139 1.53 -16.29 -20.66
CA SER A 139 2.12 -15.24 -19.83
C SER A 139 2.78 -15.79 -18.55
N TRP A 140 2.39 -16.99 -18.09
CA TRP A 140 2.99 -17.65 -16.93
C TRP A 140 4.31 -18.34 -17.23
N ASP A 141 4.53 -18.80 -18.46
CA ASP A 141 5.78 -19.45 -18.85
C ASP A 141 6.97 -18.49 -18.66
N PHE A 142 6.77 -17.19 -18.93
CA PHE A 142 7.78 -16.16 -18.67
C PHE A 142 7.93 -15.79 -17.17
N VAL A 143 6.85 -15.91 -16.38
CA VAL A 143 6.84 -15.54 -14.96
C VAL A 143 7.46 -16.61 -14.07
N LEU A 144 7.38 -17.87 -14.50
CA LEU A 144 7.82 -19.06 -13.77
C LEU A 144 9.13 -19.65 -14.30
N ASP A 145 9.77 -19.01 -15.28
CA ASP A 145 11.05 -19.47 -15.82
C ASP A 145 12.18 -19.29 -14.79
N ASP A 146 12.55 -20.39 -14.12
CA ASP A 146 13.62 -20.47 -13.13
C ASP A 146 15.03 -20.21 -13.73
N ASP A 147 15.18 -20.27 -15.06
CA ASP A 147 16.46 -20.03 -15.75
C ASP A 147 16.77 -18.53 -15.93
N ILE A 148 15.82 -17.63 -15.59
CA ILE A 148 16.06 -16.17 -15.57
C ILE A 148 16.71 -15.78 -14.23
N PRO A 149 17.98 -15.33 -14.20
CA PRO A 149 18.66 -15.03 -12.95
C PRO A 149 18.03 -13.82 -12.25
N PHE A 150 17.32 -14.05 -11.14
CA PHE A 150 16.67 -13.07 -10.27
C PHE A 150 17.63 -12.16 -9.47
N HIS A 151 18.82 -11.87 -10.00
CA HIS A 151 19.88 -11.12 -9.31
C HIS A 151 20.40 -9.90 -10.08
N SER A 152 19.65 -9.38 -11.05
CA SER A 152 19.90 -8.04 -11.56
C SER A 152 18.70 -7.13 -11.34
N ASP A 153 19.00 -5.89 -10.94
CA ASP A 153 18.12 -4.71 -10.91
C ASP A 153 17.28 -4.53 -12.21
N ASP A 154 17.53 -5.31 -13.25
CA ASP A 154 16.96 -5.23 -14.60
C ASP A 154 15.98 -6.37 -14.96
N THR A 155 15.71 -7.35 -14.09
CA THR A 155 14.73 -8.44 -14.36
C THR A 155 13.29 -8.06 -13.99
N HIS A 156 12.88 -6.83 -14.30
CA HIS A 156 11.47 -6.51 -14.43
C HIS A 156 10.94 -7.27 -15.65
N ILE A 157 10.06 -8.25 -15.46
CA ILE A 157 9.18 -8.69 -16.55
C ILE A 157 8.38 -7.44 -16.94
N PRO A 158 8.59 -6.87 -18.14
CA PRO A 158 8.00 -5.58 -18.47
C PRO A 158 6.47 -5.66 -18.37
N GLY A 159 5.88 -4.98 -17.38
CA GLY A 159 4.42 -4.86 -17.25
C GLY A 159 3.73 -5.71 -16.18
N TYR A 160 4.45 -6.42 -15.28
CA TYR A 160 3.81 -7.18 -14.19
C TYR A 160 4.49 -6.97 -12.82
N TRP A 161 3.70 -6.85 -11.75
CA TRP A 161 4.16 -6.62 -10.37
C TRP A 161 4.68 -7.86 -9.63
N LEU A 162 4.89 -8.97 -10.34
CA LEU A 162 4.98 -10.30 -9.74
C LEU A 162 6.35 -10.63 -9.14
N ALA A 163 7.40 -9.87 -9.45
CA ALA A 163 8.69 -10.01 -8.80
C ALA A 163 8.65 -9.29 -7.44
N ASP A 164 8.93 -10.02 -6.36
CA ASP A 164 9.14 -9.52 -4.98
C ASP A 164 7.91 -9.00 -4.21
N HIS A 165 6.69 -9.10 -4.76
CA HIS A 165 5.47 -8.58 -4.12
C HIS A 165 4.38 -9.63 -3.88
N GLU A 166 4.68 -10.92 -3.94
CA GLU A 166 3.68 -12.00 -3.89
C GLU A 166 2.91 -12.01 -2.57
N ILE A 167 3.61 -11.81 -1.45
CA ILE A 167 2.99 -11.74 -0.11
C ILE A 167 2.12 -10.50 0.01
N ASP A 168 2.60 -9.36 -0.47
CA ASP A 168 1.83 -8.11 -0.45
C ASP A 168 0.58 -8.21 -1.32
N LEU A 169 0.71 -8.81 -2.51
CA LEU A 169 -0.39 -9.05 -3.44
C LEU A 169 -1.43 -9.96 -2.80
N LEU A 170 -1.02 -11.04 -2.13
CA LEU A 170 -1.91 -11.93 -1.39
C LEU A 170 -2.62 -11.18 -0.26
N ASN A 171 -1.88 -10.41 0.52
CA ASN A 171 -2.44 -9.63 1.63
C ASN A 171 -3.50 -8.64 1.13
N ILE A 172 -3.21 -7.91 0.06
CA ILE A 172 -4.14 -6.97 -0.56
C ILE A 172 -5.36 -7.70 -1.12
N ALA A 173 -5.16 -8.84 -1.79
CA ALA A 173 -6.25 -9.63 -2.32
C ALA A 173 -7.22 -10.07 -1.22
N VAL A 174 -6.70 -10.44 -0.05
CA VAL A 174 -7.49 -10.84 1.12
C VAL A 174 -8.13 -9.62 1.79
N GLU A 175 -7.36 -8.56 2.07
CA GLU A 175 -7.80 -7.33 2.74
C GLU A 175 -8.93 -6.60 1.97
N HIS A 176 -8.86 -6.66 0.63
CA HIS A 176 -9.82 -6.01 -0.26
C HIS A 176 -10.82 -6.96 -0.93
N ASP A 177 -10.86 -8.24 -0.54
CA ASP A 177 -11.75 -9.28 -1.11
C ASP A 177 -11.67 -9.39 -2.65
N ILE A 178 -10.45 -9.30 -3.21
CA ILE A 178 -10.20 -9.39 -4.65
C ILE A 178 -10.10 -10.87 -5.07
N LYS A 179 -11.25 -11.55 -5.12
CA LYS A 179 -11.33 -13.00 -5.36
C LYS A 179 -10.70 -13.47 -6.67
N THR A 180 -10.69 -12.63 -7.70
CA THR A 180 -10.17 -12.97 -9.03
C THR A 180 -8.68 -13.25 -9.06
N ILE A 181 -7.90 -12.69 -8.11
CA ILE A 181 -6.45 -12.87 -8.05
C ILE A 181 -6.00 -13.80 -6.91
N LEU A 182 -6.91 -14.23 -6.03
CA LEU A 182 -6.56 -15.08 -4.89
C LEU A 182 -5.91 -16.41 -5.32
N PRO A 183 -6.46 -17.19 -6.27
CA PRO A 183 -5.86 -18.47 -6.64
C PRO A 183 -4.40 -18.34 -7.06
N ILE A 184 -4.12 -17.29 -7.83
CA ILE A 184 -2.78 -17.07 -8.36
C ILE A 184 -1.83 -16.47 -7.32
N ALA A 185 -2.30 -15.56 -6.48
CA ALA A 185 -1.52 -15.03 -5.36
C ALA A 185 -1.10 -16.16 -4.41
N TYR A 186 -2.01 -17.09 -4.08
CA TYR A 186 -1.67 -18.27 -3.30
C TYR A 186 -0.64 -19.17 -4.00
N TYR A 187 -0.84 -19.44 -5.30
CA TYR A 187 0.07 -20.27 -6.08
C TYR A 187 1.50 -19.68 -6.07
N LEU A 188 1.64 -18.39 -6.37
CA LEU A 188 2.91 -17.66 -6.36
C LEU A 188 3.63 -17.77 -5.02
N CYS A 189 2.91 -17.53 -3.91
CA CYS A 189 3.51 -17.67 -2.59
C CYS A 189 3.95 -19.11 -2.28
N THR A 190 3.26 -20.14 -2.81
CA THR A 190 3.69 -21.53 -2.65
C THR A 190 4.88 -21.91 -3.52
N HIS A 191 5.00 -21.32 -4.71
CA HIS A 191 6.06 -21.64 -5.66
C HIS A 191 7.40 -21.03 -5.21
N ARG A 192 7.41 -19.76 -4.81
CA ARG A 192 8.66 -19.00 -4.55
C ARG A 192 9.20 -19.06 -3.12
N TYR A 193 8.36 -19.38 -2.13
CA TYR A 193 8.81 -19.46 -0.74
C TYR A 193 8.85 -20.90 -0.24
N SER A 194 9.93 -21.29 0.43
CA SER A 194 9.96 -22.52 1.23
C SER A 194 9.13 -22.35 2.50
N LEU A 195 8.63 -23.45 3.10
CA LEU A 195 7.89 -23.38 4.37
C LEU A 195 8.68 -22.67 5.47
N VAL A 196 10.01 -22.81 5.47
CA VAL A 196 10.89 -22.09 6.40
C VAL A 196 10.88 -20.59 6.10
N ARG A 197 10.87 -20.15 4.84
CA ARG A 197 10.75 -18.73 4.52
C ARG A 197 9.39 -18.14 4.94
N VAL A 198 8.30 -18.86 4.65
CA VAL A 198 6.93 -18.43 5.02
C VAL A 198 6.71 -18.41 6.55
N LEU A 199 7.34 -19.33 7.30
CA LEU A 199 7.13 -19.49 8.75
C LEU A 199 8.19 -18.81 9.63
N VAL A 200 9.45 -18.73 9.17
CA VAL A 200 10.61 -18.23 9.94
C VAL A 200 11.04 -16.84 9.46
N GLU A 201 10.97 -16.58 8.16
CA GLU A 201 11.32 -15.27 7.59
C GLU A 201 10.10 -14.36 7.67
N LYS A 202 9.83 -13.87 8.89
CA LYS A 202 9.00 -12.68 9.16
C LYS A 202 9.52 -11.40 8.49
N HIS A 203 10.53 -11.49 7.62
CA HIS A 203 11.48 -10.43 7.39
C HIS A 203 11.83 -10.31 5.91
N ARG A 204 11.61 -9.08 5.43
CA ARG A 204 12.30 -8.38 4.33
C ARG A 204 11.58 -8.28 2.97
N ILE A 205 10.48 -7.53 2.97
CA ILE A 205 9.89 -6.86 1.79
C ILE A 205 9.33 -5.55 2.39
N LEU A 206 9.85 -4.32 2.25
CA LEU A 206 10.60 -3.61 1.20
C LEU A 206 11.66 -2.69 1.83
N SER A 207 12.85 -2.57 1.22
CA SER A 207 13.59 -1.30 1.22
C SER A 207 14.63 -1.26 0.09
N GLY A 208 14.20 -0.89 -1.11
CA GLY A 208 15.02 -0.12 -2.05
C GLY A 208 14.18 1.12 -2.36
N THR A 209 14.54 2.35 -2.00
CA THR A 209 15.84 2.97 -1.80
C THR A 209 15.73 4.04 -0.69
N GLY A 210 16.74 4.11 0.18
CA GLY A 210 17.13 5.30 0.94
C GLY A 210 16.07 6.08 1.73
N SER A 211 15.54 5.54 2.82
CA SER A 211 15.47 6.27 4.11
C SER A 211 15.05 5.31 5.22
N LYS A 212 15.86 5.25 6.28
CA LYS A 212 15.58 4.49 7.50
C LYS A 212 14.45 5.19 8.27
N VAL A 213 13.22 4.67 8.25
CA VAL A 213 12.23 4.85 9.34
C VAL A 213 11.24 3.67 9.34
N ASP A 214 11.33 2.82 10.38
CA ASP A 214 10.31 1.94 10.97
C ASP A 214 9.25 1.24 10.09
N GLY A 215 9.68 0.17 9.40
CA GLY A 215 9.34 -1.20 9.81
C GLY A 215 7.88 -1.62 10.06
N ALA A 216 6.95 -1.41 9.14
CA ALA A 216 5.76 -2.27 9.05
C ALA A 216 6.01 -3.35 7.97
N LEU A 217 6.58 -4.48 8.40
CA LEU A 217 6.83 -5.65 7.56
C LEU A 217 5.52 -6.35 7.24
N SER A 218 5.22 -6.58 5.97
CA SER A 218 4.04 -7.34 5.54
C SER A 218 4.16 -8.79 5.97
N THR A 219 3.45 -9.16 7.03
CA THR A 219 3.26 -10.58 7.42
C THR A 219 2.06 -11.14 6.67
N VAL A 220 2.11 -12.41 6.27
CA VAL A 220 0.97 -13.06 5.60
C VAL A 220 -0.25 -12.98 6.51
N HIS A 221 -1.38 -12.50 5.98
CA HIS A 221 -2.64 -12.41 6.71
C HIS A 221 -2.95 -13.77 7.39
N PRO A 222 -3.33 -13.82 8.69
CA PRO A 222 -3.44 -15.09 9.43
C PRO A 222 -4.33 -16.15 8.76
N ASP A 223 -5.47 -15.72 8.20
CA ASP A 223 -6.38 -16.62 7.48
C ASP A 223 -5.79 -17.11 6.14
N ALA A 224 -4.96 -16.27 5.51
CA ALA A 224 -4.26 -16.64 4.30
C ALA A 224 -3.12 -17.61 4.58
N LEU A 225 -2.42 -17.46 5.71
CA LEU A 225 -1.36 -18.38 6.12
C LEU A 225 -1.88 -19.81 6.28
N LYS A 226 -3.03 -19.99 6.95
CA LYS A 226 -3.66 -21.32 7.08
C LYS A 226 -4.00 -21.91 5.71
N THR A 227 -4.60 -21.11 4.83
CA THR A 227 -4.98 -21.53 3.48
C THR A 227 -3.77 -21.92 2.64
N LEU A 228 -2.68 -21.15 2.75
CA LEU A 228 -1.42 -21.39 2.05
C LEU A 228 -0.75 -22.68 2.53
N LEU A 229 -0.72 -22.94 3.84
CA LEU A 229 -0.16 -24.16 4.41
C LEU A 229 -0.93 -25.41 3.96
N VAL A 230 -2.27 -25.37 4.03
CA VAL A 230 -3.13 -26.48 3.58
C VAL A 230 -3.02 -26.69 2.06
N GLY A 231 -3.04 -25.60 1.29
CA GLY A 231 -2.91 -25.62 -0.17
C GLY A 231 -1.58 -26.25 -0.60
N ARG A 232 -0.47 -25.83 0.01
CA ARG A 232 0.86 -26.38 -0.27
C ARG A 232 0.94 -27.87 0.02
N GLN A 233 0.45 -28.31 1.19
CA GLN A 233 0.47 -29.73 1.57
C GLN A 233 -0.28 -30.56 0.52
N LYS A 234 -1.47 -30.11 0.09
CA LYS A 234 -2.25 -30.79 -0.95
C LYS A 234 -1.54 -30.81 -2.31
N LEU A 235 -0.91 -29.72 -2.72
CA LEU A 235 -0.13 -29.65 -3.97
C LEU A 235 1.06 -30.60 -3.95
N GLN A 236 1.80 -30.66 -2.84
CA GLN A 236 2.91 -31.60 -2.68
C GLN A 236 2.44 -33.06 -2.73
N SER A 237 1.33 -33.38 -2.05
CA SER A 237 0.72 -34.72 -2.12
C SER A 237 0.28 -35.08 -3.54
N ALA A 238 -0.40 -34.17 -4.24
CA ALA A 238 -0.82 -34.38 -5.63
C ALA A 238 0.38 -34.61 -6.57
N TYR A 239 1.44 -33.81 -6.43
CA TYR A 239 2.66 -33.94 -7.24
C TYR A 239 3.39 -35.26 -6.99
N SER A 240 3.39 -35.75 -5.75
CA SER A 240 3.98 -37.06 -5.39
C SER A 240 3.20 -38.25 -5.96
N ILE A 241 1.88 -38.11 -6.12
CA ILE A 241 1.01 -39.15 -6.71
C ILE A 241 1.25 -39.24 -8.23
N THR A 242 1.40 -38.12 -8.92
CA THR A 242 1.66 -38.08 -10.38
C THR A 242 3.05 -38.58 -10.79
N ARG A 243 3.97 -38.78 -9.85
CA ARG A 243 5.35 -39.26 -10.09
C ARG A 243 5.62 -40.68 -9.59
N SER A 244 4.60 -41.36 -9.07
CA SER A 244 4.71 -42.78 -8.72
C SER A 244 4.55 -43.63 -10.00
N PRO A 245 5.51 -44.53 -10.31
CA PRO A 245 5.51 -45.34 -11.53
C PRO A 245 4.36 -46.36 -11.58
#